data_AF-A0A3P7EFJ3-F1
#
_entry.id   AF-A0A3P7EFJ3-F1
#
_cell.length_a   1.000
_cell.length_b   1.000
_cell.length_c   1.000
_cell.angle_alpha   90.00
_cell.angle_beta   90.00
_cell.angle_gamma   90.00
#
_symmetry.space_group_name_H-M   'P 1'
#
loop_
_entity.id
_entity.type
_entity.pdbx_description
1 polymer ?
#
loop_
_entity_poly.entity_id
_entity_poly.type
_entity_poly.pdbx_seq_one_letter_code
_entity_poly.pdbx_strand_id
1 'polypeptide(L)'
;MLLQFITTLSGGESCIGKRILESNPIMEAFGNAKTVRNDNSSRFGKYVDIHFDQESGHIVSARIEQYLLEKSRIVRQAVGERNYHAFYCMLAGMPLRDKRRLGLKDARCYNYLCQGKDTLIDSPNDVTHFENIVSTMRYLEFTDHQIDEIWHLLAALLHLGNISFCEILKESADASKVKDTHRSELRYASNLLGMSHTCLEKAMTTRRIQMAGECVVAQFLPANACTVRDAFVKTIYDHLFCWIVEKINAAIYKPPLGVNPPLDPSAGPGRLSIGVLDIFGFENFVSNSFEQLCINYANENIQQYFVRHIFKLEQDEYLTEGINWTHIRFRDNHEVLDLIAHQPLNVLALVDEESRFPRGSDESFLNKLNARHSTTPNFIRALSSRFGIVHFAGPVFYNVEGFLEKNRDTFNHDLLEVINTSKNDFLRKLFEKRLHSADNRSRSLTLGMQFKKSLERLMSIINGCHPFFVRCIKPNEFKLPNCFDRNLCVRQLRYSGMMETIQIRSLGYPIRYEFPDFVQRFHMILLLHSSTTYRFSQLHRSNFQNLVMEICRAAFGPEDLTYAIGSTKVFLRVSHCFCAIDLCIRWAFGAPRYFARFCKCVLWPHFLHISIVTWRLSDGFLKLILMHF
;
A
#
# COMPACT_ATOMS: atom_id res chain seq x y z
N MET A 1 7.00 -9.35 8.90
CA MET A 1 7.08 -10.79 8.56
C MET A 1 7.66 -11.05 7.18
N LEU A 2 6.98 -10.73 6.06
CA LEU A 2 7.51 -11.04 4.71
C LEU A 2 8.90 -10.43 4.47
N LEU A 3 9.07 -9.13 4.80
CA LEU A 3 10.36 -8.47 4.73
C LEU A 3 11.42 -9.17 5.61
N GLN A 4 11.06 -9.58 6.83
CA GLN A 4 11.97 -10.31 7.72
C GLN A 4 12.41 -11.63 7.10
N PHE A 5 11.46 -12.40 6.55
CA PHE A 5 11.74 -13.66 5.88
C PHE A 5 12.70 -13.49 4.70
N ILE A 6 12.44 -12.51 3.83
CA ILE A 6 13.32 -12.18 2.69
C ILE A 6 14.72 -11.79 3.20
N THR A 7 14.82 -10.93 4.21
CA THR A 7 16.12 -10.51 4.75
C THR A 7 16.89 -11.66 5.40
N THR A 8 16.22 -12.60 6.06
CA THR A 8 16.88 -13.74 6.70
C THR A 8 17.43 -14.72 5.67
N LEU A 9 16.68 -15.00 4.60
CA LEU A 9 17.10 -15.96 3.56
C LEU A 9 18.22 -15.43 2.66
N SER A 10 18.28 -14.12 2.42
CA SER A 10 19.29 -13.50 1.54
C SER A 10 20.64 -13.28 2.22
N GLY A 11 21.12 -14.25 3.01
CA GLY A 11 22.47 -14.25 3.59
C GLY A 11 22.62 -13.60 4.98
N GLY A 12 21.53 -13.51 5.77
CA GLY A 12 21.54 -12.88 7.10
C GLY A 12 21.33 -11.36 7.07
N GLU A 13 21.39 -10.68 8.23
CA GLU A 13 21.18 -9.23 8.38
C GLU A 13 22.22 -8.40 7.58
N SER A 14 22.10 -8.36 6.25
CA SER A 14 22.79 -7.35 5.46
C SER A 14 22.39 -5.99 6.05
N CYS A 15 23.35 -5.07 6.19
CA CYS A 15 23.10 -3.75 6.80
C CYS A 15 21.87 -3.07 6.15
N ILE A 16 21.65 -3.29 4.85
CA ILE A 16 20.52 -2.75 4.11
C ILE A 16 19.21 -3.46 4.48
N GLY A 17 19.19 -4.81 4.53
CA GLY A 17 18.02 -5.57 4.96
C GLY A 17 17.52 -5.14 6.34
N LYS A 18 18.45 -4.96 7.29
CA LYS A 18 18.15 -4.43 8.62
C LYS A 18 17.61 -3.00 8.56
N ARG A 19 18.28 -2.09 7.85
CA ARG A 19 17.80 -0.70 7.67
C ARG A 19 16.38 -0.61 7.09
N ILE A 20 16.02 -1.51 6.16
CA ILE A 20 14.64 -1.58 5.63
C ILE A 20 13.66 -1.91 6.75
N LEU A 21 13.93 -2.93 7.55
CA LEU A 21 13.06 -3.35 8.66
C LEU A 21 12.95 -2.26 9.73
N GLU A 22 14.09 -1.69 10.10
CA GLU A 22 14.20 -0.62 11.10
C GLU A 22 13.53 0.66 10.61
N SER A 23 13.33 0.90 9.32
CA SER A 23 12.61 2.09 8.85
C SER A 23 11.10 2.10 9.15
N ASN A 24 10.49 0.93 9.45
CA ASN A 24 9.05 0.83 9.63
C ASN A 24 8.48 1.67 10.78
N PRO A 25 9.06 1.68 12.00
CA PRO A 25 8.57 2.52 13.10
C PRO A 25 8.46 4.01 12.74
N ILE A 26 9.39 4.55 11.94
CA ILE A 26 9.30 5.94 11.48
C ILE A 26 8.11 6.11 10.53
N MET A 27 7.98 5.25 9.52
CA MET A 27 6.87 5.33 8.57
C MET A 27 5.51 5.13 9.23
N GLU A 28 5.42 4.21 10.20
CA GLU A 28 4.19 3.98 10.97
C GLU A 28 3.87 5.19 11.86
N ALA A 29 4.86 5.79 12.50
CA ALA A 29 4.65 6.99 13.32
C ALA A 29 4.04 8.15 12.51
N PHE A 30 4.56 8.40 11.31
CA PHE A 30 4.15 9.54 10.48
C PHE A 30 3.05 9.23 9.46
N GLY A 31 2.79 7.95 9.17
CA GLY A 31 1.86 7.50 8.13
C GLY A 31 0.70 6.64 8.64
N ASN A 32 0.73 6.17 9.89
CA ASN A 32 -0.35 5.39 10.47
C ASN A 32 -1.10 6.16 11.55
N ALA A 33 -2.35 5.75 11.77
CA ALA A 33 -3.19 6.29 12.82
C ALA A 33 -4.14 5.23 13.39
N LYS A 34 -4.61 5.47 14.61
CA LYS A 34 -5.70 4.72 15.22
C LYS A 34 -7.04 5.09 14.57
N THR A 35 -7.74 4.08 14.11
CA THR A 35 -9.12 4.14 13.62
C THR A 35 -10.04 3.31 14.50
N VAL A 36 -11.35 3.40 14.31
CA VAL A 36 -12.31 2.55 15.02
C VAL A 36 -12.09 1.05 14.76
N ARG A 37 -11.47 0.70 13.62
CA ARG A 37 -11.25 -0.70 13.20
C ARG A 37 -9.84 -1.22 13.53
N ASN A 38 -8.82 -0.37 13.49
CA ASN A 38 -7.42 -0.77 13.63
C ASN A 38 -6.64 0.33 14.37
N ASP A 39 -5.90 -0.05 15.41
CA ASP A 39 -5.12 0.90 16.22
C ASP A 39 -3.86 1.41 15.53
N ASN A 40 -3.36 0.70 14.52
CA ASN A 40 -2.19 1.08 13.73
C ASN A 40 -2.52 0.94 12.24
N SER A 41 -3.50 1.71 11.77
CA SER A 41 -3.95 1.66 10.38
C SER A 41 -3.05 2.49 9.48
N SER A 42 -2.46 1.88 8.45
CA SER A 42 -1.77 2.60 7.38
C SER A 42 -2.72 3.57 6.69
N ARG A 43 -2.34 4.85 6.63
CA ARG A 43 -3.09 5.93 5.95
C ARG A 43 -2.33 6.46 4.73
N PHE A 44 -1.44 5.65 4.20
CA PHE A 44 -0.70 5.82 2.94
C PHE A 44 -0.41 4.43 2.35
N GLY A 45 -0.15 4.37 1.05
CA GLY A 45 0.39 3.20 0.38
C GLY A 45 1.92 3.20 0.42
N LYS A 46 2.51 2.05 0.72
CA LYS A 46 3.96 1.83 0.80
C LYS A 46 4.35 0.73 -0.17
N TYR A 47 5.18 1.05 -1.16
CA TYR A 47 5.83 0.07 -2.02
C TYR A 47 7.31 0.01 -1.68
N VAL A 48 7.80 -1.18 -1.31
CA VAL A 48 9.22 -1.43 -1.03
C VAL A 48 9.77 -2.29 -2.17
N ASP A 49 10.62 -1.72 -3.01
CA ASP A 49 11.34 -2.41 -4.08
C ASP A 49 12.71 -2.85 -3.57
N ILE A 50 12.93 -4.15 -3.43
CA ILE A 50 14.15 -4.73 -2.87
C ILE A 50 14.97 -5.31 -4.00
N HIS A 51 16.20 -4.81 -4.19
CA HIS A 51 17.08 -5.26 -5.26
C HIS A 51 18.09 -6.29 -4.75
N PHE A 52 18.28 -7.34 -5.54
CA PHE A 52 19.19 -8.44 -5.27
C PHE A 52 20.36 -8.41 -6.23
N ASP A 53 21.51 -8.84 -5.73
CA ASP A 53 22.63 -9.23 -6.58
C ASP A 53 22.31 -10.54 -7.29
N GLN A 54 22.62 -10.61 -8.59
CA GLN A 54 22.21 -11.76 -9.42
C GLN A 54 23.04 -13.01 -9.12
N GLU A 55 24.29 -12.87 -8.70
CA GLU A 55 25.18 -14.02 -8.43
C GLU A 55 25.02 -14.54 -7.00
N SER A 56 25.01 -13.64 -6.01
CA SER A 56 24.96 -14.01 -4.59
C SER A 56 23.53 -14.15 -4.03
N GLY A 57 22.53 -13.54 -4.68
CA GLY A 57 21.15 -13.50 -4.16
C GLY A 57 21.00 -12.64 -2.90
N HIS A 58 22.02 -11.86 -2.52
CA HIS A 58 22.00 -10.96 -1.37
C HIS A 58 21.31 -9.63 -1.68
N ILE A 59 20.72 -9.00 -0.66
CA ILE A 59 20.10 -7.67 -0.78
C ILE A 59 21.19 -6.60 -0.90
N VAL A 60 21.21 -5.87 -2.03
CA VAL A 60 22.22 -4.84 -2.32
C VAL A 60 21.71 -3.41 -2.21
N SER A 61 20.41 -3.20 -2.34
CA SER A 61 19.76 -1.89 -2.19
C SER A 61 18.25 -2.07 -2.11
N ALA A 62 17.55 -1.04 -1.61
CA ALA A 62 16.10 -0.98 -1.72
C ALA A 62 15.64 0.45 -1.97
N ARG A 63 14.39 0.59 -2.43
CA ARG A 63 13.72 1.86 -2.61
C ARG A 63 12.30 1.77 -2.05
N ILE A 64 11.92 2.76 -1.27
CA ILE A 64 10.57 2.91 -0.73
C ILE A 64 9.87 4.02 -1.51
N GLU A 65 8.76 3.70 -2.16
CA GLU A 65 7.85 4.68 -2.73
C GLU A 65 6.60 4.79 -1.85
N GLN A 66 6.28 6.02 -1.45
CA GLN A 66 5.06 6.35 -0.73
C GLN A 66 4.01 6.88 -1.69
N TYR A 67 2.75 6.52 -1.47
CA TYR A 67 1.62 6.97 -2.26
C TYR A 67 0.47 7.35 -1.34
N LEU A 68 -0.36 8.32 -1.75
CA LEU A 68 -1.72 8.48 -1.22
C LEU A 68 -1.82 8.73 0.30
N LEU A 69 -0.95 9.57 0.88
CA LEU A 69 -1.09 10.01 2.27
C LEU A 69 -2.44 10.71 2.51
N GLU A 70 -3.18 10.29 3.52
CA GLU A 70 -4.46 10.91 3.92
C GLU A 70 -4.21 12.25 4.63
N LYS A 71 -3.95 13.30 3.86
CA LYS A 71 -3.63 14.64 4.38
C LYS A 71 -4.74 15.21 5.26
N SER A 72 -6.01 14.93 4.96
CA SER A 72 -7.13 15.47 5.73
C SER A 72 -7.16 15.03 7.19
N ARG A 73 -6.59 13.85 7.50
CA ARG A 73 -6.47 13.35 8.88
C ARG A 73 -5.74 14.31 9.80
N ILE A 74 -4.83 15.13 9.29
CA ILE A 74 -4.05 16.06 10.10
C ILE A 74 -4.95 17.10 10.75
N VAL A 75 -6.00 17.53 10.05
CA VAL A 75 -6.87 18.65 10.49
C VAL A 75 -8.29 18.22 10.85
N ARG A 76 -8.65 16.95 10.63
CA ARG A 76 -9.97 16.39 10.93
C ARG A 76 -9.89 14.87 11.09
N GLN A 77 -10.45 14.35 12.17
CA GLN A 77 -10.62 12.90 12.38
C GLN A 77 -12.08 12.55 12.65
N ALA A 78 -12.47 11.32 12.31
CA ALA A 78 -13.79 10.80 12.68
C ALA A 78 -13.85 10.49 14.18
N VAL A 79 -15.06 10.45 14.74
CA VAL A 79 -15.28 10.12 16.15
C VAL A 79 -14.77 8.70 16.45
N GLY A 80 -13.95 8.57 17.49
CA GLY A 80 -13.28 7.33 17.89
C GLY A 80 -11.92 7.11 17.19
N GLU A 81 -11.44 8.06 16.39
CA GLU A 81 -10.15 7.97 15.71
C GLU A 81 -9.14 8.98 16.24
N ARG A 82 -7.86 8.74 15.94
CA ARG A 82 -6.74 9.63 16.26
C ARG A 82 -6.13 10.26 15.01
N ASN A 83 -5.35 11.30 15.26
CA ASN A 83 -4.37 11.81 14.30
C ASN A 83 -3.18 10.82 14.18
N TYR A 84 -2.16 11.16 13.40
CA TYR A 84 -0.96 10.35 13.23
C TYR A 84 -0.21 10.12 14.56
N HIS A 85 0.35 8.91 14.73
CA HIS A 85 0.99 8.49 15.98
C HIS A 85 2.13 9.40 16.43
N ALA A 86 2.87 10.01 15.47
CA ALA A 86 3.99 10.90 15.74
C ALA A 86 3.64 12.04 16.71
N PHE A 87 2.43 12.61 16.63
CA PHE A 87 2.00 13.67 17.54
C PHE A 87 1.87 13.17 18.99
N TYR A 88 1.27 11.99 19.17
CA TYR A 88 1.06 11.40 20.49
C TYR A 88 2.38 10.91 21.10
N CYS A 89 3.23 10.27 20.29
CA CYS A 89 4.58 9.86 20.69
C CYS A 89 5.41 11.08 21.12
N MET A 90 5.38 12.18 20.35
CA MET A 90 6.05 13.43 20.72
C MET A 90 5.57 13.98 22.06
N LEU A 91 4.24 14.07 22.27
CA LEU A 91 3.66 14.58 23.50
C LEU A 91 3.88 13.65 24.70
N ALA A 92 4.07 12.34 24.48
CA ALA A 92 4.37 11.37 25.50
C ALA A 92 5.87 11.39 25.87
N GLY A 93 6.75 11.04 24.93
CA GLY A 93 8.16 10.73 25.18
C GLY A 93 9.13 11.90 25.16
N MET A 94 8.76 13.07 24.62
CA MET A 94 9.71 14.19 24.57
C MET A 94 10.09 14.71 25.97
N PRO A 95 11.38 15.01 26.22
CA PRO A 95 11.82 15.56 27.50
C PRO A 95 11.08 16.86 27.86
N LEU A 96 10.80 17.08 29.16
CA LEU A 96 10.05 18.24 29.63
C LEU A 96 10.74 19.58 29.30
N ARG A 97 12.07 19.60 29.20
CA ARG A 97 12.84 20.76 28.75
C ARG A 97 12.48 21.14 27.31
N ASP A 98 12.44 20.15 26.41
CA ASP A 98 12.13 20.36 25.00
C ASP A 98 10.65 20.67 24.78
N LYS A 99 9.74 20.01 25.52
CA LYS A 99 8.32 20.36 25.52
C LYS A 99 8.11 21.83 25.88
N ARG A 100 8.80 22.34 26.92
CA ARG A 100 8.73 23.75 27.31
C ARG A 100 9.30 24.69 26.23
N ARG A 101 10.43 24.32 25.62
CA ARG A 101 11.04 25.07 24.49
C ARG A 101 10.06 25.20 23.31
N LEU A 102 9.33 24.13 23.01
CA LEU A 102 8.37 24.06 21.90
C LEU A 102 6.96 24.58 22.25
N GLY A 103 6.72 25.00 23.50
CA GLY A 103 5.37 25.42 23.93
C GLY A 103 4.34 24.29 24.02
N LEU A 104 4.81 23.04 24.11
CA LEU A 104 3.96 21.85 24.08
C LEU A 104 3.19 21.66 25.39
N LYS A 105 1.89 21.39 25.26
CA LYS A 105 0.93 21.11 26.33
C LYS A 105 0.37 19.69 26.20
N ASP A 106 -0.63 19.35 27.02
CA ASP A 106 -1.38 18.10 26.91
C ASP A 106 -2.10 17.98 25.56
N ALA A 107 -2.29 16.75 25.05
CA ALA A 107 -2.97 16.50 23.77
C ALA A 107 -4.37 17.13 23.70
N ARG A 108 -5.09 17.20 24.84
CA ARG A 108 -6.42 17.82 24.96
C ARG A 108 -6.41 19.33 24.71
N CYS A 109 -5.24 19.97 24.74
CA CYS A 109 -5.09 21.39 24.46
C CYS A 109 -4.96 21.70 22.96
N TYR A 110 -4.94 20.68 22.09
CA TYR A 110 -4.74 20.87 20.65
C TYR A 110 -5.96 20.43 19.86
N ASN A 111 -6.55 21.37 19.14
CA ASN A 111 -7.75 21.14 18.33
C ASN A 111 -7.56 19.96 17.35
N TYR A 112 -6.42 19.89 16.66
CA TYR A 112 -6.11 18.81 15.72
C TYR A 112 -5.91 17.42 16.35
N LEU A 113 -5.82 17.31 17.68
CA LEU A 113 -5.78 16.03 18.37
C LEU A 113 -7.11 15.67 19.04
N CYS A 114 -8.05 16.63 19.12
CA CYS A 114 -9.30 16.49 19.86
C CYS A 114 -10.52 16.16 19.00
N GLN A 115 -10.47 16.39 17.69
CA GLN A 115 -11.67 16.27 16.83
C GLN A 115 -12.24 14.85 16.79
N GLY A 116 -11.37 13.84 16.82
CA GLY A 116 -11.78 12.43 16.90
C GLY A 116 -12.27 11.99 18.28
N LYS A 117 -12.21 12.85 19.32
CA LYS A 117 -12.58 12.56 20.71
C LYS A 117 -11.79 11.44 21.40
N ASP A 118 -10.75 10.91 20.77
CA ASP A 118 -9.77 10.00 21.38
C ASP A 118 -8.43 10.73 21.51
N THR A 119 -8.19 11.32 22.69
CA THR A 119 -6.95 12.02 23.04
C THR A 119 -6.07 11.21 23.97
N LEU A 120 -6.46 9.96 24.27
CA LEU A 120 -5.80 9.15 25.29
C LEU A 120 -4.37 8.82 24.85
N ILE A 121 -3.38 9.35 25.53
CA ILE A 121 -2.00 8.90 25.35
C ILE A 121 -1.86 7.59 26.13
N ASP A 122 -1.45 6.51 25.47
CA ASP A 122 -1.08 5.28 26.15
C ASP A 122 0.35 5.45 26.68
N SER A 123 0.44 6.13 27.84
CA SER A 123 1.68 6.73 28.33
C SER A 123 2.90 5.80 28.36
N PRO A 124 2.81 4.49 28.68
CA PRO A 124 3.97 3.61 28.58
C PRO A 124 4.35 3.28 27.13
N ASN A 125 3.38 2.92 26.28
CA ASN A 125 3.64 2.49 24.90
C ASN A 125 4.10 3.66 24.02
N ASP A 126 3.45 4.82 24.10
CA ASP A 126 3.78 6.00 23.28
C ASP A 126 5.16 6.59 23.65
N VAL A 127 5.61 6.46 24.90
CA VAL A 127 6.98 6.85 25.31
C VAL A 127 8.02 5.94 24.68
N THR A 128 7.84 4.61 24.79
CA THR A 128 8.75 3.65 24.17
C THR A 128 8.78 3.80 22.64
N HIS A 129 7.62 4.04 22.02
CA HIS A 129 7.57 4.34 20.59
C HIS A 129 8.36 5.59 20.21
N PHE A 130 8.26 6.67 20.99
CA PHE A 130 9.04 7.88 20.75
C PHE A 130 10.55 7.64 20.82
N GLU A 131 11.02 6.94 21.86
CA GLU A 131 12.43 6.58 22.01
C GLU A 131 12.92 5.72 20.85
N ASN A 132 12.12 4.74 20.45
CA ASN A 132 12.40 3.89 19.29
C ASN A 132 12.52 4.73 18.01
N ILE A 133 11.54 5.60 17.70
CA ILE A 133 11.57 6.47 16.52
C ILE A 133 12.86 7.29 16.46
N VAL A 134 13.24 7.95 17.57
CA VAL A 134 14.44 8.79 17.63
C VAL A 134 15.71 7.95 17.45
N SER A 135 15.79 6.78 18.10
CA SER A 135 16.93 5.87 17.97
C SER A 135 17.09 5.36 16.53
N THR A 136 15.99 4.98 15.90
CA THR A 136 15.93 4.54 14.49
C THR A 136 16.32 5.67 13.54
N MET A 137 15.84 6.90 13.75
CA MET A 137 16.23 8.04 12.92
C MET A 137 17.75 8.24 12.93
N ARG A 138 18.39 8.17 14.11
CA ARG A 138 19.86 8.24 14.19
C ARG A 138 20.55 7.08 13.47
N TYR A 139 20.01 5.87 13.62
CA TYR A 139 20.54 4.68 12.92
C TYR A 139 20.45 4.81 11.38
N LEU A 140 19.40 5.47 10.88
CA LEU A 140 19.20 5.79 9.47
C LEU A 140 19.82 7.13 9.05
N GLU A 141 20.85 7.57 9.78
CA GLU A 141 21.71 8.71 9.41
C GLU A 141 20.98 10.07 9.36
N PHE A 142 19.88 10.22 10.10
CA PHE A 142 19.31 11.54 10.39
C PHE A 142 20.20 12.25 11.40
N THR A 143 20.54 13.52 11.15
CA THR A 143 21.31 14.31 12.11
C THR A 143 20.42 14.74 13.28
N ASP A 144 20.99 14.94 14.48
CA ASP A 144 20.19 15.41 15.62
C ASP A 144 19.48 16.74 15.33
N HIS A 145 20.10 17.63 14.54
CA HIS A 145 19.46 18.85 14.04
C HIS A 145 18.24 18.55 13.17
N GLN A 146 18.33 17.59 12.24
CA GLN A 146 17.18 17.20 11.41
C GLN A 146 16.06 16.60 12.26
N ILE A 147 16.39 15.76 13.24
CA ILE A 147 15.42 15.18 14.17
C ILE A 147 14.72 16.30 14.96
N ASP A 148 15.49 17.26 15.49
CA ASP A 148 14.95 18.42 16.21
C ASP A 148 13.98 19.21 15.31
N GLU A 149 14.38 19.52 14.08
CA GLU A 149 13.56 20.25 13.10
C GLU A 149 12.24 19.55 12.75
N ILE A 150 12.24 18.21 12.61
CA ILE A 150 11.00 17.44 12.38
C ILE A 150 10.02 17.68 13.53
N TRP A 151 10.47 17.58 14.78
CA TRP A 151 9.62 17.80 15.96
C TRP A 151 9.22 19.27 16.11
N HIS A 152 10.09 20.22 15.75
CA HIS A 152 9.77 21.65 15.72
C HIS A 152 8.61 21.95 14.76
N LEU A 153 8.64 21.36 13.55
CA LEU A 153 7.55 21.51 12.60
C LEU A 153 6.25 20.89 13.12
N LEU A 154 6.29 19.67 13.68
CA LEU A 154 5.08 19.06 14.26
C LEU A 154 4.48 19.90 15.38
N ALA A 155 5.30 20.47 16.27
CA ALA A 155 4.84 21.40 17.30
C ALA A 155 4.18 22.65 16.69
N ALA A 156 4.77 23.23 15.64
CA ALA A 156 4.19 24.36 14.93
C ALA A 156 2.80 24.04 14.35
N LEU A 157 2.62 22.85 13.78
CA LEU A 157 1.32 22.41 13.24
C LEU A 157 0.25 22.33 14.32
N LEU A 158 0.61 21.85 15.52
CA LEU A 158 -0.31 21.79 16.65
C LEU A 158 -0.74 23.19 17.10
N HIS A 159 0.20 24.15 17.20
CA HIS A 159 -0.12 25.54 17.51
C HIS A 159 -0.97 26.22 16.44
N LEU A 160 -0.67 25.98 15.15
CA LEU A 160 -1.50 26.47 14.05
C LEU A 160 -2.95 25.99 14.20
N GLY A 161 -3.17 24.72 14.54
CA GLY A 161 -4.52 24.16 14.71
C GLY A 161 -5.40 24.83 15.75
N ASN A 162 -4.78 25.49 16.74
CA ASN A 162 -5.47 26.25 17.78
C ASN A 162 -5.85 27.67 17.36
N ILE A 163 -5.30 28.20 16.26
CA ILE A 163 -5.61 29.55 15.78
C ILE A 163 -7.04 29.58 15.22
N SER A 164 -7.84 30.57 15.59
CA SER A 164 -9.18 30.77 15.00
C SER A 164 -9.35 32.24 14.63
N PHE A 165 -10.26 32.50 13.70
CA PHE A 165 -10.45 33.83 13.13
C PHE A 165 -11.81 34.41 13.57
N CYS A 166 -11.90 35.75 13.57
CA CYS A 166 -13.13 36.50 13.79
C CYS A 166 -13.21 37.68 12.81
N GLU A 167 -14.42 38.21 12.62
CA GLU A 167 -14.67 39.36 11.74
C GLU A 167 -14.08 40.65 12.33
N ILE A 168 -13.65 41.55 11.45
CA ILE A 168 -13.19 42.89 11.83
C ILE A 168 -14.39 43.85 11.74
N LEU A 169 -15.01 44.16 12.89
CA LEU A 169 -16.21 45.00 12.98
C LEU A 169 -16.05 46.46 12.51
N LYS A 170 -14.82 46.91 12.18
CA LYS A 170 -14.49 48.32 11.85
C LYS A 170 -13.97 48.55 10.42
N GLU A 171 -13.73 47.49 9.65
CA GLU A 171 -13.35 47.56 8.23
C GLU A 171 -14.42 46.82 7.41
N SER A 172 -14.38 46.92 6.07
CA SER A 172 -15.31 46.25 5.15
C SER A 172 -15.79 44.87 5.64
N ALA A 173 -17.08 44.57 5.50
CA ALA A 173 -17.78 43.42 6.09
C ALA A 173 -17.20 42.01 5.77
N ASP A 174 -16.18 41.91 4.92
CA ASP A 174 -15.54 40.67 4.47
C ASP A 174 -14.14 40.41 5.07
N ALA A 175 -13.71 41.19 6.07
CA ALA A 175 -12.38 41.08 6.66
C ALA A 175 -12.32 40.21 7.94
N SER A 176 -11.26 39.41 8.07
CA SER A 176 -11.00 38.59 9.26
C SER A 176 -9.62 38.84 9.87
N LYS A 177 -9.55 38.64 11.19
CA LYS A 177 -8.32 38.65 11.98
C LYS A 177 -8.23 37.43 12.87
N VAL A 178 -7.03 37.09 13.34
CA VAL A 178 -6.87 36.10 14.41
C VAL A 178 -7.52 36.61 15.70
N LYS A 179 -8.30 35.75 16.36
CA LYS A 179 -8.91 36.04 17.66
C LYS A 179 -7.86 36.47 18.67
N ASP A 180 -8.15 37.52 19.43
CA ASP A 180 -7.18 38.11 20.36
C ASP A 180 -6.72 37.09 21.42
N THR A 181 -7.59 36.16 21.82
CA THR A 181 -7.28 35.04 22.72
C THR A 181 -6.28 34.03 22.14
N HIS A 182 -6.12 33.95 20.81
CA HIS A 182 -5.27 32.96 20.12
C HIS A 182 -3.98 33.59 19.58
N ARG A 183 -3.71 34.87 19.89
CA ARG A 183 -2.50 35.60 19.48
C ARG A 183 -1.21 34.93 19.97
N SER A 184 -1.23 34.29 21.14
CA SER A 184 -0.09 33.53 21.66
C SER A 184 0.22 32.31 20.80
N GLU A 185 -0.80 31.57 20.35
CA GLU A 185 -0.65 30.39 19.49
C GLU A 185 -0.08 30.79 18.11
N LEU A 186 -0.53 31.92 17.56
CA LEU A 186 0.07 32.50 16.34
C LEU A 186 1.55 32.83 16.52
N ARG A 187 1.94 33.42 17.66
CA ARG A 187 3.35 33.72 17.95
C ARG A 187 4.20 32.45 18.11
N TYR A 188 3.68 31.43 18.81
CA TYR A 188 4.37 30.13 18.90
C TYR A 188 4.58 29.52 17.51
N ALA A 189 3.51 29.40 16.73
CA ALA A 189 3.57 28.86 15.38
C ALA A 189 4.55 29.65 14.49
N SER A 190 4.47 30.98 14.47
CA SER A 190 5.34 31.81 13.64
C SER A 190 6.81 31.70 14.03
N ASN A 191 7.10 31.65 15.33
CA ASN A 191 8.48 31.53 15.83
C ASN A 191 9.08 30.18 15.46
N LEU A 192 8.34 29.08 15.65
CA LEU A 192 8.79 27.74 15.28
C LEU A 192 8.99 27.59 13.77
N LEU A 193 8.10 28.20 12.96
CA LEU A 193 8.23 28.25 11.51
C LEU A 193 9.26 29.28 11.02
N GLY A 194 9.91 30.04 11.92
CA GLY A 194 10.92 31.04 11.57
C GLY A 194 10.40 32.25 10.79
N MET A 195 9.12 32.60 10.89
CA MET A 195 8.49 33.65 10.08
C MET A 195 7.83 34.74 10.94
N SER A 196 7.51 35.89 10.32
CA SER A 196 6.79 36.96 11.02
C SER A 196 5.33 36.58 11.26
N HIS A 197 4.87 36.71 12.51
CA HIS A 197 3.46 36.48 12.87
C HIS A 197 2.50 37.41 12.10
N THR A 198 2.91 38.64 11.78
CA THR A 198 2.08 39.58 11.02
C THR A 198 1.93 39.15 9.56
N CYS A 199 3.03 38.70 8.94
CA CYS A 199 3.01 38.20 7.57
C CYS A 199 2.23 36.90 7.47
N LEU A 200 2.41 35.99 8.43
CA LEU A 200 1.70 34.72 8.48
C LEU A 200 0.17 34.93 8.66
N GLU A 201 -0.25 35.81 9.56
CA GLU A 201 -1.67 36.16 9.70
C GLU A 201 -2.23 36.73 8.40
N LYS A 202 -1.55 37.72 7.81
CA LYS A 202 -1.99 38.34 6.55
C LYS A 202 -2.11 37.32 5.42
N ALA A 203 -1.18 36.38 5.30
CA ALA A 203 -1.25 35.32 4.29
C ALA A 203 -2.38 34.30 4.54
N MET A 204 -2.89 34.18 5.77
CA MET A 204 -4.05 33.35 6.07
C MET A 204 -5.38 34.10 5.92
N THR A 205 -5.40 35.43 6.09
CA THR A 205 -6.63 36.24 6.07
C THR A 205 -6.83 37.02 4.77
N THR A 206 -5.86 37.02 3.85
CA THR A 206 -5.96 37.74 2.57
C THR A 206 -5.54 36.87 1.39
N ARG A 207 -5.97 37.29 0.19
CA ARG A 207 -5.55 36.75 -1.09
C ARG A 207 -5.20 37.89 -2.03
N ARG A 208 -3.98 37.86 -2.57
CA ARG A 208 -3.61 38.72 -3.70
C ARG A 208 -4.19 38.18 -5.01
N ILE A 209 -4.88 39.03 -5.75
CA ILE A 209 -5.44 38.74 -7.05
C ILE A 209 -4.82 39.71 -8.05
N GLN A 210 -4.08 39.16 -9.01
CA GLN A 210 -3.43 39.95 -10.05
C GLN A 210 -4.33 40.00 -11.28
N MET A 211 -4.84 41.17 -11.64
CA MET A 211 -5.71 41.39 -12.79
C MET A 211 -5.14 42.52 -13.65
N ALA A 212 -4.91 42.27 -14.93
CA ALA A 212 -4.53 43.29 -15.93
C ALA A 212 -3.39 44.26 -15.51
N GLY A 213 -2.41 43.78 -14.73
CA GLY A 213 -1.28 44.59 -14.25
C GLY A 213 -1.47 45.19 -12.84
N GLU A 214 -2.67 45.16 -12.30
CA GLU A 214 -2.98 45.61 -10.94
C GLU A 214 -3.02 44.43 -9.96
N CYS A 215 -2.63 44.69 -8.70
CA CYS A 215 -2.71 43.73 -7.61
C CYS A 215 -3.79 44.17 -6.62
N VAL A 216 -4.90 43.44 -6.58
CA VAL A 216 -5.99 43.66 -5.63
C VAL A 216 -5.84 42.68 -4.47
N VAL A 217 -5.91 43.18 -3.24
CA VAL A 217 -5.91 42.33 -2.04
C VAL A 217 -7.34 42.10 -1.60
N ALA A 218 -7.84 40.88 -1.80
CA ALA A 218 -9.13 40.46 -1.28
C ALA A 218 -8.96 39.94 0.16
N GLN A 219 -9.94 40.22 1.01
CA GLN A 219 -9.99 39.71 2.37
C GLN A 219 -10.76 38.39 2.42
N PHE A 220 -10.41 37.53 3.39
CA PHE A 220 -11.13 36.30 3.67
C PHE A 220 -12.06 36.47 4.86
N LEU A 221 -13.26 35.92 4.73
CA LEU A 221 -14.14 35.62 5.86
C LEU A 221 -13.47 34.62 6.82
N PRO A 222 -13.84 34.61 8.11
CA PRO A 222 -13.23 33.73 9.11
C PRO A 222 -13.22 32.24 8.73
N ALA A 223 -14.29 31.75 8.09
CA ALA A 223 -14.38 30.37 7.63
C ALA A 223 -13.32 30.06 6.54
N ASN A 224 -13.13 30.96 5.58
CA ASN A 224 -12.13 30.80 4.52
C ASN A 224 -10.71 30.86 5.09
N ALA A 225 -10.46 31.72 6.08
CA ALA A 225 -9.16 31.79 6.75
C ALA A 225 -8.83 30.48 7.49
N CYS A 226 -9.82 29.82 8.11
CA CYS A 226 -9.66 28.46 8.67
C CYS A 226 -9.27 27.44 7.58
N THR A 227 -9.93 27.46 6.42
CA THR A 227 -9.58 26.58 5.29
C THR A 227 -8.15 26.81 4.81
N VAL A 228 -7.71 28.07 4.71
CA VAL A 228 -6.33 28.42 4.30
C VAL A 228 -5.30 27.91 5.31
N ARG A 229 -5.56 28.08 6.61
CA ARG A 229 -4.74 27.52 7.70
C ARG A 229 -4.64 26.00 7.59
N ASP A 230 -5.77 25.31 7.35
CA ASP A 230 -5.80 23.85 7.26
C ASP A 230 -5.03 23.35 6.03
N ALA A 231 -5.18 24.02 4.89
CA ALA A 231 -4.41 23.72 3.67
C ALA A 231 -2.90 23.90 3.90
N PHE A 232 -2.51 24.94 4.64
CA PHE A 232 -1.11 25.20 5.01
C PHE A 232 -0.53 24.03 5.82
N VAL A 233 -1.24 23.63 6.87
CA VAL A 233 -0.84 22.53 7.76
C VAL A 233 -0.71 21.22 7.01
N LYS A 234 -1.73 20.87 6.19
CA LYS A 234 -1.72 19.66 5.36
C LYS A 234 -0.49 19.60 4.47
N THR A 235 -0.15 20.72 3.85
CA THR A 235 0.94 20.80 2.87
C THR A 235 2.30 20.71 3.54
N ILE A 236 2.51 21.35 4.70
CA ILE A 236 3.77 21.21 5.45
C ILE A 236 3.99 19.75 5.85
N TYR A 237 2.98 19.09 6.41
CA TYR A 237 3.10 17.70 6.84
C TYR A 237 3.33 16.75 5.66
N ASP A 238 2.67 16.96 4.53
CA ASP A 238 2.84 16.18 3.30
C ASP A 238 4.29 16.24 2.79
N HIS A 239 4.86 17.45 2.71
CA HIS A 239 6.26 17.62 2.30
C HIS A 239 7.24 17.06 3.34
N LEU A 240 6.94 17.22 4.64
CA LEU A 240 7.73 16.62 5.72
C LEU A 240 7.75 15.09 5.62
N PHE A 241 6.60 14.45 5.41
CA PHE A 241 6.49 13.01 5.24
C PHE A 241 7.26 12.52 4.01
N CYS A 242 7.08 13.20 2.86
CA CYS A 242 7.85 12.90 1.65
C CYS A 242 9.36 12.99 1.90
N TRP A 243 9.82 14.05 2.58
CA TRP A 243 11.23 14.24 2.90
C TRP A 243 11.78 13.18 3.84
N ILE A 244 11.00 12.75 4.84
CA ILE A 244 11.39 11.63 5.73
C ILE A 244 11.62 10.35 4.92
N VAL A 245 10.72 10.04 3.97
CA VAL A 245 10.86 8.88 3.08
C VAL A 245 12.08 9.04 2.15
N GLU A 246 12.33 10.24 1.61
CA GLU A 246 13.53 10.54 0.83
C GLU A 246 14.82 10.34 1.66
N LYS A 247 14.80 10.69 2.95
CA LYS A 247 15.93 10.45 3.86
C LYS A 247 16.15 8.98 4.17
N ILE A 248 15.09 8.23 4.44
CA ILE A 248 15.18 6.78 4.58
C ILE A 248 15.78 6.18 3.31
N ASN A 249 15.29 6.59 2.13
CA ASN A 249 15.82 6.14 0.84
C ASN A 249 17.30 6.47 0.68
N ALA A 250 17.77 7.64 1.09
CA ALA A 250 19.20 7.97 1.03
C ALA A 250 20.08 7.01 1.85
N ALA A 251 19.56 6.41 2.92
CA ALA A 251 20.28 5.47 3.77
C ALA A 251 20.24 4.00 3.26
N ILE A 252 19.25 3.63 2.43
CA ILE A 252 19.03 2.24 1.96
C ILE A 252 19.25 2.04 0.46
N TYR A 253 19.15 3.11 -0.33
CA TYR A 253 19.30 3.05 -1.78
C TYR A 253 20.76 3.26 -2.16
N LYS A 254 21.36 2.24 -2.76
CA LYS A 254 22.68 2.32 -3.40
C LYS A 254 22.50 2.21 -4.91
N PRO A 255 22.81 3.25 -5.70
CA PRO A 255 22.82 3.12 -7.16
C PRO A 255 23.88 2.08 -7.56
N PRO A 256 23.65 1.27 -8.61
CA PRO A 256 24.69 0.38 -9.13
C PRO A 256 25.93 1.19 -9.52
N LEU A 257 27.12 0.71 -9.14
CA LEU A 257 28.38 1.30 -9.61
C LEU A 257 28.45 1.17 -11.14
N GLY A 258 28.63 2.30 -11.85
CA GLY A 258 28.91 2.31 -13.29
C GLY A 258 27.71 2.35 -14.24
N VAL A 259 26.47 2.37 -13.74
CA VAL A 259 25.26 2.56 -14.58
C VAL A 259 24.61 3.88 -14.19
N ASN A 260 24.58 4.85 -15.11
CA ASN A 260 23.78 6.06 -14.92
C ASN A 260 22.36 5.63 -14.53
N PRO A 261 21.76 6.17 -13.45
CA PRO A 261 20.39 5.83 -13.11
C PRO A 261 19.54 6.07 -14.37
N PRO A 262 18.75 5.09 -14.83
CA PRO A 262 17.91 5.32 -15.99
C PRO A 262 17.04 6.54 -15.69
N LEU A 263 16.99 7.47 -16.65
CA LEU A 263 16.16 8.69 -16.60
C LEU A 263 14.66 8.36 -16.42
N ASP A 264 14.30 7.09 -16.62
CA ASP A 264 12.97 6.52 -16.43
C ASP A 264 13.04 5.27 -15.51
N PRO A 265 12.37 5.26 -14.34
CA PRO A 265 12.25 4.08 -13.47
C PRO A 265 11.65 2.84 -14.16
N SER A 266 10.97 3.03 -15.30
CA SER A 266 10.37 1.95 -16.10
C SER A 266 11.28 1.42 -17.22
N ALA A 267 12.45 2.01 -17.46
CA ALA A 267 13.31 1.64 -18.59
C ALA A 267 14.69 1.14 -18.14
N GLY A 268 14.83 -0.17 -17.97
CA GLY A 268 16.13 -0.85 -17.89
C GLY A 268 15.98 -2.37 -17.76
N PRO A 269 16.70 -3.19 -18.58
CA PRO A 269 16.60 -4.64 -18.51
C PRO A 269 17.42 -5.21 -17.35
N GLY A 270 16.84 -6.12 -16.57
CA GLY A 270 17.62 -7.14 -15.85
C GLY A 270 17.92 -6.95 -14.35
N ARG A 271 17.25 -6.07 -13.60
CA ARG A 271 17.45 -6.03 -12.13
C ARG A 271 16.55 -7.06 -11.45
N LEU A 272 17.13 -8.06 -10.78
CA LEU A 272 16.40 -9.02 -9.95
C LEU A 272 15.85 -8.28 -8.72
N SER A 273 14.53 -8.09 -8.64
CA SER A 273 13.91 -7.40 -7.51
C SER A 273 12.64 -8.08 -7.01
N ILE A 274 12.31 -7.81 -5.75
CA ILE A 274 11.06 -8.20 -5.12
C ILE A 274 10.38 -6.93 -4.60
N GLY A 275 9.23 -6.63 -5.16
CA GLY A 275 8.35 -5.54 -4.71
C GLY A 275 7.38 -6.01 -3.62
N VAL A 276 7.28 -5.27 -2.52
CA VAL A 276 6.28 -5.47 -1.47
C VAL A 276 5.38 -4.25 -1.40
N LEU A 277 4.13 -4.41 -1.86
CA LEU A 277 3.09 -3.38 -1.78
C LEU A 277 2.22 -3.60 -0.54
N ASP A 278 2.24 -2.61 0.36
CA ASP A 278 1.35 -2.48 1.50
C ASP A 278 0.44 -1.28 1.27
N ILE A 279 -0.87 -1.49 1.16
CA ILE A 279 -1.84 -0.44 0.86
C ILE A 279 -3.07 -0.62 1.75
N PHE A 280 -3.72 0.50 2.07
CA PHE A 280 -4.98 0.53 2.81
C PHE A 280 -6.04 -0.37 2.16
N GLY A 281 -6.84 -1.03 3.00
CA GLY A 281 -7.96 -1.86 2.55
C GLY A 281 -9.18 -1.03 2.14
N PHE A 282 -10.18 -1.73 1.61
CA PHE A 282 -11.47 -1.14 1.25
C PHE A 282 -12.19 -0.53 2.46
N GLU A 283 -12.77 0.67 2.31
CA GLU A 283 -13.43 1.40 3.38
C GLU A 283 -14.93 1.58 3.14
N ASN A 284 -15.72 1.36 4.18
CA ASN A 284 -17.15 1.65 4.17
C ASN A 284 -17.60 1.98 5.59
N PHE A 285 -17.72 3.27 5.89
CA PHE A 285 -18.15 3.82 7.17
C PHE A 285 -19.60 4.34 7.10
N VAL A 286 -20.11 4.79 8.25
CA VAL A 286 -21.45 5.41 8.36
C VAL A 286 -21.54 6.67 7.46
N SER A 287 -20.46 7.44 7.39
CA SER A 287 -20.31 8.60 6.51
C SER A 287 -18.98 8.50 5.76
N ASN A 288 -19.04 8.31 4.43
CA ASN A 288 -17.87 8.26 3.56
C ASN A 288 -17.74 9.59 2.81
N SER A 289 -16.50 10.06 2.66
CA SER A 289 -16.15 11.34 2.02
C SER A 289 -15.32 11.11 0.75
N PHE A 290 -14.80 12.18 0.15
CA PHE A 290 -13.94 12.17 -1.03
C PHE A 290 -12.71 11.28 -0.83
N GLU A 291 -12.14 11.26 0.36
CA GLU A 291 -10.99 10.43 0.71
C GLU A 291 -11.33 8.94 0.64
N GLN A 292 -12.48 8.52 1.15
CA GLN A 292 -12.96 7.14 1.02
C GLN A 292 -13.24 6.79 -0.44
N LEU A 293 -13.71 7.75 -1.27
CA LEU A 293 -13.89 7.51 -2.70
C LEU A 293 -12.54 7.22 -3.38
N CYS A 294 -11.51 8.03 -3.09
CA CYS A 294 -10.16 7.80 -3.57
C CYS A 294 -9.59 6.44 -3.09
N ILE A 295 -9.74 6.13 -1.80
CA ILE A 295 -9.31 4.85 -1.21
C ILE A 295 -9.98 3.66 -1.90
N ASN A 296 -11.30 3.72 -2.09
CA ASN A 296 -12.04 2.65 -2.74
C ASN A 296 -11.72 2.56 -4.24
N TYR A 297 -11.45 3.69 -4.92
CA TYR A 297 -10.95 3.70 -6.30
C TYR A 297 -9.60 2.97 -6.45
N ALA A 298 -8.66 3.18 -5.52
CA ALA A 298 -7.41 2.41 -5.50
C ALA A 298 -7.64 0.91 -5.28
N ASN A 299 -8.55 0.56 -4.36
CA ASN A 299 -8.92 -0.84 -4.13
C ASN A 299 -9.58 -1.49 -5.36
N GLU A 300 -10.41 -0.75 -6.11
CA GLU A 300 -10.98 -1.24 -7.37
C GLU A 300 -9.91 -1.50 -8.43
N ASN A 301 -8.89 -0.65 -8.55
CA ASN A 301 -7.79 -0.89 -9.49
C ASN A 301 -7.00 -2.15 -9.14
N ILE A 302 -6.67 -2.33 -7.86
CA ILE A 302 -5.96 -3.52 -7.37
C ILE A 302 -6.83 -4.77 -7.55
N GLN A 303 -8.14 -4.67 -7.31
CA GLN A 303 -9.06 -5.77 -7.56
C GLN A 303 -9.14 -6.12 -9.05
N GLN A 304 -9.17 -5.13 -9.94
CA GLN A 304 -9.14 -5.36 -11.38
C GLN A 304 -7.84 -6.03 -11.81
N TYR A 305 -6.71 -5.61 -11.25
CA TYR A 305 -5.41 -6.23 -11.48
C TYR A 305 -5.39 -7.69 -11.03
N PHE A 306 -5.94 -7.97 -9.85
CA PHE A 306 -6.11 -9.33 -9.33
C PHE A 306 -6.99 -10.18 -10.24
N VAL A 307 -8.18 -9.68 -10.62
CA VAL A 307 -9.10 -10.35 -11.54
C VAL A 307 -8.44 -10.65 -12.88
N ARG A 308 -7.68 -9.70 -13.43
CA ARG A 308 -6.95 -9.89 -14.69
C ARG A 308 -5.87 -10.96 -14.57
N HIS A 309 -5.04 -10.93 -13.54
CA HIS A 309 -3.91 -11.85 -13.37
C HIS A 309 -4.34 -13.26 -13.00
N ILE A 310 -5.36 -13.39 -12.15
CA ILE A 310 -5.85 -14.69 -11.73
C ILE A 310 -6.73 -15.31 -12.80
N PHE A 311 -7.55 -14.55 -13.52
CA PHE A 311 -8.57 -15.13 -14.40
C PHE A 311 -8.31 -14.90 -15.89
N LYS A 312 -8.09 -13.64 -16.32
CA LYS A 312 -7.97 -13.33 -17.76
C LYS A 312 -6.70 -13.95 -18.34
N LEU A 313 -5.56 -13.77 -17.69
CA LEU A 313 -4.29 -14.35 -18.12
C LEU A 313 -4.26 -15.89 -18.04
N GLU A 314 -4.98 -16.48 -17.07
CA GLU A 314 -5.12 -17.94 -16.99
C GLU A 314 -5.88 -18.50 -18.19
N GLN A 315 -6.94 -17.82 -18.64
CA GLN A 315 -7.69 -18.22 -19.82
C GLN A 315 -6.89 -18.01 -21.11
N ASP A 316 -6.16 -16.90 -21.24
CA ASP A 316 -5.30 -16.64 -22.38
C ASP A 316 -4.18 -17.69 -22.51
N GLU A 317 -3.63 -18.16 -21.38
CA GLU A 317 -2.65 -19.25 -21.37
C GLU A 317 -3.28 -20.58 -21.84
N TYR A 318 -4.47 -20.93 -21.35
CA TYR A 318 -5.15 -22.15 -21.80
C TYR A 318 -5.47 -22.13 -23.29
N LEU A 319 -5.88 -20.97 -23.83
CA LEU A 319 -6.09 -20.78 -25.26
C LEU A 319 -4.78 -20.93 -26.06
N THR A 320 -3.70 -20.32 -25.58
CA THR A 320 -2.37 -20.39 -26.21
C THR A 320 -1.81 -21.83 -26.21
N GLU A 321 -2.11 -22.59 -25.15
CA GLU A 321 -1.69 -23.99 -24.99
C GLU A 321 -2.65 -24.98 -25.65
N GLY A 322 -3.73 -24.51 -26.29
CA GLY A 322 -4.71 -25.37 -26.98
C GLY A 322 -5.54 -26.25 -26.03
N ILE A 323 -5.69 -25.85 -24.77
CA ILE A 323 -6.45 -26.59 -23.77
C ILE A 323 -7.93 -26.32 -23.96
N ASN A 324 -8.73 -27.38 -24.11
CA ASN A 324 -10.17 -27.26 -24.16
C ASN A 324 -10.70 -26.92 -22.75
N TRP A 325 -11.08 -25.65 -22.55
CA TRP A 325 -11.50 -25.11 -21.27
C TRP A 325 -12.83 -24.39 -21.37
N THR A 326 -13.67 -24.53 -20.34
CA THR A 326 -14.97 -23.83 -20.29
C THR A 326 -14.79 -22.43 -19.72
N HIS A 327 -15.21 -21.42 -20.48
CA HIS A 327 -15.13 -20.03 -20.04
C HIS A 327 -15.95 -19.83 -18.75
N ILE A 328 -15.27 -19.55 -17.64
CA ILE A 328 -15.95 -19.26 -16.37
C ILE A 328 -16.30 -17.78 -16.33
N ARG A 329 -17.60 -17.50 -16.15
CA ARG A 329 -18.07 -16.14 -15.89
C ARG A 329 -17.59 -15.70 -14.52
N PHE A 330 -16.89 -14.59 -14.47
CA PHE A 330 -16.50 -13.90 -13.23
C PHE A 330 -17.11 -12.49 -13.21
N ARG A 331 -17.16 -11.89 -12.02
CA ARG A 331 -17.62 -10.51 -11.86
C ARG A 331 -16.46 -9.57 -12.18
N ASP A 332 -16.53 -8.91 -13.33
CA ASP A 332 -15.57 -7.86 -13.71
C ASP A 332 -15.99 -6.52 -13.09
N ASN A 333 -15.02 -5.79 -12.54
CA ASN A 333 -15.24 -4.48 -11.92
C ASN A 333 -14.83 -3.31 -12.82
N HIS A 334 -14.53 -3.58 -14.09
CA HIS A 334 -14.11 -2.57 -15.06
C HIS A 334 -15.13 -1.43 -15.23
N GLU A 335 -16.43 -1.75 -15.25
CA GLU A 335 -17.50 -0.74 -15.34
C GLU A 335 -17.50 0.24 -14.16
N VAL A 336 -17.08 -0.22 -12.97
CA VAL A 336 -16.96 0.63 -11.77
C VAL A 336 -15.76 1.57 -11.91
N LEU A 337 -14.64 1.08 -12.44
CA LEU A 337 -13.47 1.91 -12.74
C LEU A 337 -13.78 2.98 -13.79
N ASP A 338 -14.54 2.59 -14.81
CA ASP A 338 -15.05 3.46 -15.86
C ASP A 338 -15.93 4.58 -15.30
N LEU A 339 -16.88 4.23 -14.43
CA LEU A 339 -17.73 5.17 -13.71
C LEU A 339 -16.93 6.14 -12.83
N ILE A 340 -15.89 5.65 -12.13
CA ILE A 340 -15.15 6.48 -11.18
C ILE A 340 -14.14 7.40 -11.87
N ALA A 341 -13.34 6.90 -12.83
CA ALA A 341 -12.14 7.61 -13.28
C ALA A 341 -11.72 7.44 -14.75
N HIS A 342 -12.19 6.43 -15.49
CA HIS A 342 -11.67 6.16 -16.85
C HIS A 342 -12.53 6.72 -17.97
N GLN A 343 -13.86 6.62 -17.90
CA GLN A 343 -14.73 7.10 -18.98
C GLN A 343 -14.87 8.64 -18.97
N PRO A 344 -15.15 9.29 -20.10
CA PRO A 344 -15.48 10.71 -20.09
C PRO A 344 -16.68 11.01 -19.19
N LEU A 345 -16.62 12.16 -18.50
CA LEU A 345 -17.64 12.58 -17.54
C LEU A 345 -17.84 11.59 -16.38
N ASN A 346 -16.79 10.86 -16.00
CA ASN A 346 -16.75 10.04 -14.79
C ASN A 346 -16.85 10.89 -13.51
N VAL A 347 -17.02 10.24 -12.35
CA VAL A 347 -17.16 10.88 -11.05
C VAL A 347 -16.00 11.85 -10.78
N LEU A 348 -14.74 11.42 -10.90
CA LEU A 348 -13.58 12.27 -10.62
C LEU A 348 -13.46 13.44 -11.60
N ALA A 349 -13.80 13.24 -12.87
CA ALA A 349 -13.81 14.29 -13.89
C ALA A 349 -14.85 15.37 -13.59
N LEU A 350 -16.04 14.97 -13.13
CA LEU A 350 -17.09 15.91 -12.72
C LEU A 350 -16.72 16.66 -11.44
N VAL A 351 -16.09 15.99 -10.47
CA VAL A 351 -15.53 16.65 -9.28
C VAL A 351 -14.47 17.68 -9.70
N ASP A 352 -13.56 17.32 -10.62
CA ASP A 352 -12.51 18.22 -11.11
C ASP A 352 -13.07 19.45 -11.86
N GLU A 353 -14.08 19.24 -12.70
CA GLU A 353 -14.75 20.30 -13.44
C GLU A 353 -15.41 21.30 -12.47
N GLU A 354 -16.23 20.80 -11.54
CA GLU A 354 -16.94 21.63 -10.57
C GLU A 354 -16.02 22.29 -9.54
N SER A 355 -14.92 21.62 -9.16
CA SER A 355 -13.87 22.22 -8.32
C SER A 355 -13.25 23.44 -8.98
N ARG A 356 -13.16 23.48 -10.31
CA ARG A 356 -12.58 24.61 -11.07
C ARG A 356 -13.61 25.65 -11.48
N PHE A 357 -14.90 25.31 -11.45
CA PHE A 357 -15.96 26.22 -11.83
C PHE A 357 -16.11 27.33 -10.78
N PRO A 358 -16.08 28.63 -11.15
CA PRO A 358 -16.10 29.73 -10.18
C PRO A 358 -17.32 29.75 -9.24
N ARG A 359 -18.45 29.18 -9.68
CA ARG A 359 -19.68 29.04 -8.90
C ARG A 359 -20.04 27.58 -8.60
N GLY A 360 -19.08 26.67 -8.71
CA GLY A 360 -19.30 25.24 -8.43
C GLY A 360 -19.51 25.00 -6.94
N SER A 361 -20.58 24.29 -6.62
CA SER A 361 -20.97 23.85 -5.27
C SER A 361 -21.14 22.33 -5.22
N ASP A 362 -21.07 21.75 -4.02
CA ASP A 362 -21.29 20.30 -3.87
C ASP A 362 -22.69 19.88 -4.38
N GLU A 363 -23.67 20.78 -4.30
CA GLU A 363 -25.02 20.59 -4.84
C GLU A 363 -25.04 20.59 -6.39
N SER A 364 -24.36 21.55 -7.04
CA SER A 364 -24.28 21.57 -8.51
C SER A 364 -23.55 20.34 -9.04
N PHE A 365 -22.49 19.90 -8.34
CA PHE A 365 -21.82 18.63 -8.61
C PHE A 365 -22.78 17.44 -8.53
N LEU A 366 -23.53 17.31 -7.43
CA LEU A 366 -24.45 16.20 -7.23
C LEU A 366 -25.56 16.17 -8.29
N ASN A 367 -26.09 17.34 -8.67
CA ASN A 367 -27.09 17.47 -9.72
C ASN A 367 -26.56 17.01 -11.08
N LYS A 368 -25.33 17.43 -11.46
CA LYS A 368 -24.65 16.95 -12.67
C LYS A 368 -24.42 15.45 -12.63
N LEU A 369 -23.97 14.92 -11.49
CA LEU A 369 -23.70 13.50 -11.30
C LEU A 369 -24.98 12.66 -11.49
N ASN A 370 -26.09 13.07 -10.87
CA ASN A 370 -27.38 12.42 -11.03
C ASN A 370 -27.91 12.50 -12.47
N ALA A 371 -27.78 13.66 -13.12
CA ALA A 371 -28.20 13.84 -14.51
C ALA A 371 -27.43 12.92 -15.46
N ARG A 372 -26.12 12.75 -15.23
CA ARG A 372 -25.26 11.92 -16.09
C ARG A 372 -25.40 10.42 -15.82
N HIS A 373 -25.45 10.01 -14.56
CA HIS A 373 -25.24 8.60 -14.19
C HIS A 373 -26.46 7.88 -13.62
N SER A 374 -27.62 8.52 -13.48
CA SER A 374 -28.79 7.89 -12.85
C SER A 374 -29.26 6.57 -13.48
N THR A 375 -28.90 6.30 -14.74
CA THR A 375 -29.17 5.04 -15.45
C THR A 375 -27.91 4.18 -15.66
N THR A 376 -26.74 4.64 -15.25
CA THR A 376 -25.47 3.89 -15.39
C THR A 376 -25.46 2.70 -14.41
N PRO A 377 -25.08 1.49 -14.87
CA PRO A 377 -24.87 0.35 -13.98
C PRO A 377 -23.93 0.70 -12.83
N ASN A 378 -24.19 0.11 -11.66
CA ASN A 378 -23.40 0.33 -10.43
C ASN A 378 -23.45 1.76 -9.85
N PHE A 379 -24.16 2.71 -10.45
CA PHE A 379 -24.43 4.01 -9.82
C PHE A 379 -25.77 3.99 -9.08
N ILE A 380 -25.78 4.51 -7.85
CA ILE A 380 -26.99 4.69 -7.05
C ILE A 380 -27.29 6.19 -6.98
N ARG A 381 -28.40 6.58 -7.61
CA ARG A 381 -28.87 7.97 -7.65
C ARG A 381 -28.97 8.57 -6.26
N ALA A 382 -28.50 9.80 -6.11
CA ALA A 382 -28.61 10.53 -4.87
C ALA A 382 -30.05 11.01 -4.62
N LEU A 383 -30.58 10.68 -3.43
CA LEU A 383 -31.88 11.14 -2.93
C LEU A 383 -31.77 12.36 -1.99
N SER A 384 -30.55 12.62 -1.50
CA SER A 384 -30.19 13.71 -0.58
C SER A 384 -28.75 14.12 -0.89
N SER A 385 -27.97 14.67 0.06
CA SER A 385 -26.54 14.98 -0.09
C SER A 385 -25.62 13.76 -0.27
N ARG A 386 -26.15 12.58 -0.65
CA ARG A 386 -25.39 11.33 -0.76
C ARG A 386 -25.71 10.60 -2.05
N PHE A 387 -24.68 10.29 -2.84
CA PHE A 387 -24.76 9.33 -3.94
C PHE A 387 -24.17 7.98 -3.51
N GLY A 388 -24.45 6.91 -4.26
CA GLY A 388 -23.85 5.60 -4.01
C GLY A 388 -23.20 4.98 -5.23
N ILE A 389 -22.23 4.10 -4.98
CA ILE A 389 -21.58 3.26 -5.98
C ILE A 389 -21.62 1.81 -5.50
N VAL A 390 -21.99 0.89 -6.38
CA VAL A 390 -21.94 -0.55 -6.14
C VAL A 390 -20.55 -1.06 -6.51
N HIS A 391 -19.66 -1.06 -5.54
CA HIS A 391 -18.30 -1.57 -5.68
C HIS A 391 -18.26 -3.11 -5.79
N PHE A 392 -17.08 -3.66 -6.07
CA PHE A 392 -16.84 -5.11 -5.93
C PHE A 392 -17.22 -5.60 -4.53
N ALA A 393 -17.00 -4.76 -3.52
CA ALA A 393 -17.26 -5.07 -2.13
C ALA A 393 -18.73 -4.87 -1.68
N GLY A 394 -19.59 -4.33 -2.56
CA GLY A 394 -20.97 -3.98 -2.26
C GLY A 394 -21.24 -2.46 -2.33
N PRO A 395 -22.47 -2.02 -1.99
CA PRO A 395 -22.85 -0.62 -2.08
C PRO A 395 -22.17 0.24 -1.01
N VAL A 396 -21.61 1.38 -1.43
CA VAL A 396 -21.03 2.42 -0.56
C VAL A 396 -21.68 3.76 -0.89
N PHE A 397 -22.04 4.51 0.15
CA PHE A 397 -22.67 5.83 0.02
C PHE A 397 -21.72 6.95 0.47
N TYR A 398 -21.52 7.93 -0.40
CA TYR A 398 -20.61 9.05 -0.23
C TYR A 398 -21.39 10.35 0.00
N ASN A 399 -21.06 11.10 1.05
CA ASN A 399 -21.62 12.43 1.33
C ASN A 399 -20.83 13.48 0.53
N VAL A 400 -21.51 14.27 -0.29
CA VAL A 400 -20.87 15.30 -1.12
C VAL A 400 -20.42 16.54 -0.34
N GLU A 401 -20.83 16.71 0.91
CA GLU A 401 -20.45 17.86 1.72
C GLU A 401 -18.92 18.04 1.83
N GLY A 402 -18.43 19.16 1.29
CA GLY A 402 -17.01 19.50 1.21
C GLY A 402 -16.21 18.71 0.17
N PHE A 403 -16.85 17.98 -0.76
CA PHE A 403 -16.14 17.23 -1.81
C PHE A 403 -15.28 18.14 -2.67
N LEU A 404 -15.88 19.22 -3.19
CA LEU A 404 -15.18 20.10 -4.13
C LEU A 404 -14.02 20.83 -3.47
N GLU A 405 -14.19 21.25 -2.22
CA GLU A 405 -13.15 21.90 -1.43
C GLU A 405 -11.96 20.96 -1.19
N LYS A 406 -12.24 19.71 -0.80
CA LYS A 406 -11.20 18.68 -0.60
C LYS A 406 -10.43 18.38 -1.87
N ASN A 407 -11.09 18.43 -3.04
CA ASN A 407 -10.45 18.17 -4.31
C ASN A 407 -9.63 19.36 -4.87
N ARG A 408 -9.96 20.60 -4.50
CA ARG A 408 -9.30 21.81 -5.04
C ARG A 408 -7.78 21.86 -4.76
N ASP A 409 -7.29 21.22 -3.69
CA ASP A 409 -5.87 21.14 -3.26
C ASP A 409 -5.04 22.42 -3.51
N THR A 410 -5.67 23.59 -3.36
CA THR A 410 -5.07 24.84 -3.79
C THR A 410 -4.27 25.43 -2.64
N PHE A 411 -2.94 25.43 -2.77
CA PHE A 411 -2.08 26.08 -1.79
C PHE A 411 -2.05 27.59 -2.03
N ASN A 412 -2.26 28.40 -0.99
CA ASN A 412 -2.25 29.86 -1.13
C ASN A 412 -0.83 30.34 -1.49
N HIS A 413 -0.70 31.08 -2.60
CA HIS A 413 0.59 31.63 -3.03
C HIS A 413 1.18 32.60 -2.01
N ASP A 414 0.34 33.37 -1.31
CA ASP A 414 0.80 34.28 -0.26
C ASP A 414 1.51 33.51 0.87
N LEU A 415 1.14 32.25 1.13
CA LEU A 415 1.85 31.40 2.08
C LEU A 415 3.20 30.91 1.56
N LEU A 416 3.35 30.68 0.23
CA LEU A 416 4.67 30.34 -0.36
C LEU A 416 5.64 31.51 -0.22
N GLU A 417 5.17 32.75 -0.45
CA GLU A 417 5.97 33.95 -0.25
C GLU A 417 6.44 34.07 1.21
N VAL A 418 5.54 33.83 2.18
CA VAL A 418 5.90 33.85 3.60
C VAL A 418 6.92 32.75 3.93
N ILE A 419 6.76 31.53 3.40
CA ILE A 419 7.76 30.45 3.55
C ILE A 419 9.12 30.90 3.00
N ASN A 420 9.15 31.55 1.84
CA ASN A 420 10.41 32.01 1.23
C ASN A 420 11.17 32.99 2.12
N THR A 421 10.45 33.79 2.93
CA THR A 421 11.04 34.72 3.92
C THR A 421 11.35 34.08 5.28
N SER A 422 11.03 32.81 5.49
CA SER A 422 11.29 32.11 6.74
C SER A 422 12.79 32.01 7.03
N LYS A 423 13.18 32.15 8.29
CA LYS A 423 14.52 31.87 8.82
C LYS A 423 14.77 30.39 9.08
N ASN A 424 13.74 29.54 8.99
CA ASN A 424 13.87 28.09 9.11
C ASN A 424 14.28 27.50 7.76
N ASP A 425 15.57 27.20 7.61
CA ASP A 425 16.15 26.65 6.39
C ASP A 425 15.55 25.28 6.02
N PHE A 426 15.21 24.48 7.03
CA PHE A 426 14.60 23.17 6.82
C PHE A 426 13.21 23.29 6.19
N LEU A 427 12.37 24.19 6.70
CA LEU A 427 11.06 24.51 6.12
C LEU A 427 11.20 25.00 4.68
N ARG A 428 12.13 25.92 4.39
CA ARG A 428 12.35 26.39 3.01
C ARG A 428 12.75 25.25 2.08
N LYS A 429 13.62 24.34 2.55
CA LYS A 429 14.05 23.16 1.80
C LYS A 429 12.89 22.22 1.46
N LEU A 430 11.93 22.02 2.37
CA LEU A 430 10.73 21.21 2.10
C LEU A 430 9.92 21.77 0.91
N PHE A 431 9.99 23.08 0.66
CA PHE A 431 9.25 23.76 -0.40
C PHE A 431 10.09 24.16 -1.62
N GLU A 432 11.37 23.80 -1.68
CA GLU A 432 12.34 24.22 -2.70
C GLU A 432 11.82 24.03 -4.13
N LYS A 433 11.24 22.86 -4.45
CA LYS A 433 10.65 22.57 -5.77
C LYS A 433 9.52 23.54 -6.14
N ARG A 434 8.68 23.94 -5.17
CA ARG A 434 7.57 24.89 -5.38
C ARG A 434 8.05 26.35 -5.44
N LEU A 435 9.13 26.68 -4.75
CA LEU A 435 9.73 28.02 -4.74
C LEU A 435 10.45 28.33 -6.06
N HIS A 436 11.09 27.33 -6.69
CA HIS A 436 11.83 27.52 -7.95
C HIS A 436 10.99 27.29 -9.23
N SER A 437 9.74 26.84 -9.08
CA SER A 437 8.82 26.69 -10.21
C SER A 437 8.35 28.08 -10.68
N ALA A 438 9.05 28.69 -11.64
CA ALA A 438 8.74 30.02 -12.19
C ALA A 438 7.39 30.10 -12.94
N ASP A 439 6.74 28.96 -13.20
CA ASP A 439 5.45 28.86 -13.89
C ASP A 439 4.30 28.52 -12.92
N ASN A 440 4.21 29.29 -11.83
CA ASN A 440 3.23 29.10 -10.74
C ASN A 440 1.79 29.55 -11.10
N ARG A 441 1.49 29.75 -12.40
CA ARG A 441 0.13 29.94 -12.93
C ARG A 441 -0.39 28.74 -13.73
N SER A 442 0.43 27.71 -13.97
CA SER A 442 -0.06 26.44 -14.49
C SER A 442 -1.09 25.85 -13.52
N ARG A 443 -2.31 25.61 -13.99
CA ARG A 443 -3.47 25.16 -13.19
C ARG A 443 -3.04 23.98 -12.31
N SER A 444 -2.84 24.23 -11.01
CA SER A 444 -2.46 23.19 -10.05
C SER A 444 -3.39 22.00 -10.19
N LEU A 445 -2.82 20.79 -10.35
CA LEU A 445 -3.61 19.58 -10.46
C LEU A 445 -4.45 19.43 -9.18
N THR A 446 -5.71 19.12 -9.35
CA THR A 446 -6.63 18.77 -8.26
C THR A 446 -6.16 17.50 -7.55
N LEU A 447 -6.59 17.30 -6.31
CA LEU A 447 -6.22 16.13 -5.51
C LEU A 447 -6.58 14.83 -6.23
N GLY A 448 -7.77 14.75 -6.84
CA GLY A 448 -8.23 13.60 -7.60
C GLY A 448 -7.34 13.28 -8.80
N MET A 449 -6.87 14.30 -9.52
CA MET A 449 -5.96 14.13 -10.65
C MET A 449 -4.55 13.71 -10.21
N GLN A 450 -4.04 14.28 -9.11
CA GLN A 450 -2.77 13.84 -8.51
C GLN A 450 -2.87 12.39 -8.03
N PHE A 451 -3.98 12.04 -7.37
CA PHE A 451 -4.28 10.70 -6.89
C PHE A 451 -4.32 9.70 -8.06
N LYS A 452 -5.04 10.02 -9.14
CA LYS A 452 -5.13 9.18 -10.34
C LYS A 452 -3.75 8.93 -10.96
N LYS A 453 -2.94 9.97 -11.17
CA LYS A 453 -1.57 9.84 -11.71
C LYS A 453 -0.67 8.98 -10.82
N SER A 454 -0.76 9.18 -9.50
CA SER A 454 0.00 8.41 -8.51
C SER A 454 -0.36 6.93 -8.55
N LEU A 455 -1.66 6.62 -8.66
CA LEU A 455 -2.15 5.26 -8.80
C LEU A 455 -1.77 4.63 -10.15
N GLU A 456 -1.90 5.35 -11.26
CA GLU A 456 -1.47 4.88 -12.59
C GLU A 456 0.01 4.49 -12.61
N ARG A 457 0.87 5.29 -11.96
CA ARG A 457 2.29 4.96 -11.79
C ARG A 457 2.49 3.66 -11.00
N LEU A 458 1.80 3.50 -9.87
CA LEU A 458 1.86 2.27 -9.09
C LEU A 458 1.40 1.06 -9.91
N MET A 459 0.29 1.20 -10.64
CA MET A 459 -0.26 0.14 -11.50
C MET A 459 0.72 -0.24 -12.62
N SER A 460 1.42 0.74 -13.20
CA SER A 460 2.46 0.50 -14.21
C SER A 460 3.60 -0.38 -13.67
N ILE A 461 4.09 -0.08 -12.47
CA ILE A 461 5.16 -0.85 -11.81
C ILE A 461 4.71 -2.30 -11.60
N ILE A 462 3.55 -2.53 -10.97
CA ILE A 462 3.11 -3.89 -10.66
C ILE A 462 2.72 -4.69 -11.91
N ASN A 463 2.30 -4.04 -13.00
CA ASN A 463 2.05 -4.72 -14.29
C ASN A 463 3.33 -5.28 -14.93
N GLY A 464 4.50 -4.75 -14.57
CA GLY A 464 5.80 -5.27 -15.03
C GLY A 464 6.34 -6.43 -14.18
N CYS A 465 5.65 -6.82 -13.10
CA CYS A 465 6.12 -7.81 -12.14
C CYS A 465 5.34 -9.13 -12.23
N HIS A 466 5.88 -10.20 -11.61
CA HIS A 466 5.13 -11.42 -11.34
C HIS A 466 4.43 -11.34 -9.97
N PRO A 467 3.10 -11.26 -9.90
CA PRO A 467 2.41 -10.94 -8.65
C PRO A 467 2.17 -12.14 -7.74
N PHE A 468 2.35 -11.92 -6.45
CA PHE A 468 1.88 -12.79 -5.38
C PHE A 468 0.94 -12.00 -4.46
N PHE A 469 -0.19 -12.61 -4.09
CA PHE A 469 -1.23 -11.95 -3.31
C PHE A 469 -1.31 -12.52 -1.89
N VAL A 470 -1.31 -11.64 -0.89
CA VAL A 470 -1.57 -11.97 0.51
C VAL A 470 -2.84 -11.25 0.95
N ARG A 471 -3.88 -12.00 1.34
CA ARG A 471 -5.15 -11.44 1.86
C ARG A 471 -5.23 -11.64 3.36
N CYS A 472 -5.20 -10.54 4.10
CA CYS A 472 -5.34 -10.53 5.56
C CYS A 472 -6.82 -10.49 5.95
N ILE A 473 -7.24 -11.31 6.92
CA ILE A 473 -8.63 -11.38 7.42
C ILE A 473 -8.64 -11.03 8.90
N LYS A 474 -9.49 -10.06 9.29
CA LYS A 474 -9.72 -9.69 10.69
C LYS A 474 -10.69 -10.68 11.35
N PRO A 475 -10.28 -11.44 12.38
CA PRO A 475 -11.11 -12.50 12.94
C PRO A 475 -12.26 -12.00 13.83
N ASN A 476 -12.13 -10.82 14.47
CA ASN A 476 -13.15 -10.21 15.31
C ASN A 476 -12.92 -8.70 15.45
N GLU A 477 -13.95 -7.92 15.80
CA GLU A 477 -13.82 -6.46 16.00
C GLU A 477 -13.14 -6.06 17.32
N PHE A 478 -13.16 -6.96 18.32
CA PHE A 478 -12.64 -6.72 19.67
C PHE A 478 -11.11 -6.76 19.78
N LYS A 479 -10.41 -7.14 18.70
CA LYS A 479 -8.95 -7.30 18.65
C LYS A 479 -8.43 -8.34 19.65
N LEU A 480 -9.24 -9.35 19.97
CA LEU A 480 -8.88 -10.40 20.93
C LEU A 480 -8.34 -11.64 20.21
N PRO A 481 -7.27 -12.28 20.72
CA PRO A 481 -6.86 -13.59 20.22
C PRO A 481 -7.94 -14.63 20.51
N ASN A 482 -7.99 -15.70 19.71
CA ASN A 482 -8.92 -16.83 19.88
C ASN A 482 -10.43 -16.47 19.85
N CYS A 483 -10.78 -15.26 19.39
CA CYS A 483 -12.17 -14.85 19.14
C CYS A 483 -12.44 -14.83 17.64
N PHE A 484 -13.50 -15.52 17.19
CA PHE A 484 -13.82 -15.65 15.77
C PHE A 484 -15.28 -15.29 15.49
N ASP A 485 -15.49 -14.15 14.83
CA ASP A 485 -16.77 -13.76 14.28
C ASP A 485 -16.91 -14.32 12.86
N ARG A 486 -17.69 -15.39 12.74
CA ARG A 486 -17.96 -16.06 11.46
C ARG A 486 -18.58 -15.10 10.44
N ASN A 487 -19.51 -14.25 10.85
CA ASN A 487 -20.21 -13.36 9.94
C ASN A 487 -19.26 -12.29 9.40
N LEU A 488 -18.39 -11.74 10.25
CA LEU A 488 -17.35 -10.79 9.85
C LEU A 488 -16.33 -11.40 8.88
N CYS A 489 -15.87 -12.62 9.15
CA CYS A 489 -14.90 -13.31 8.29
C CYS A 489 -15.50 -13.68 6.92
N VAL A 490 -16.71 -14.26 6.89
CA VAL A 490 -17.42 -14.60 5.64
C VAL A 490 -17.63 -13.36 4.78
N ARG A 491 -17.99 -12.26 5.42
CA ARG A 491 -18.10 -10.96 4.80
C ARG A 491 -16.79 -10.56 4.10
N GLN A 492 -15.66 -10.52 4.84
CA GLN A 492 -14.34 -10.20 4.26
C GLN A 492 -13.95 -11.13 3.11
N LEU A 493 -14.25 -12.43 3.20
CA LEU A 493 -13.97 -13.40 2.13
C LEU A 493 -14.77 -13.11 0.86
N ARG A 494 -16.05 -12.72 0.99
CA ARG A 494 -16.89 -12.34 -0.15
C ARG A 494 -16.40 -11.07 -0.83
N TYR A 495 -16.16 -10.01 -0.06
CA TYR A 495 -15.73 -8.76 -0.69
C TYR A 495 -14.29 -8.77 -1.18
N SER A 496 -13.40 -9.62 -0.65
CA SER A 496 -12.04 -9.77 -1.21
C SER A 496 -12.00 -10.57 -2.52
N GLY A 497 -13.13 -11.11 -2.99
CA GLY A 497 -13.23 -11.95 -4.19
C GLY A 497 -12.63 -13.35 -4.02
N MET A 498 -12.38 -13.78 -2.78
CA MET A 498 -11.69 -15.05 -2.51
C MET A 498 -12.55 -16.27 -2.82
N MET A 499 -13.88 -16.16 -2.68
CA MET A 499 -14.81 -17.25 -2.97
C MET A 499 -14.78 -17.62 -4.45
N GLU A 500 -14.83 -16.60 -5.31
CA GLU A 500 -14.78 -16.73 -6.77
C GLU A 500 -13.41 -17.26 -7.21
N THR A 501 -12.32 -16.77 -6.61
CA THR A 501 -10.97 -17.27 -6.88
C THR A 501 -10.82 -18.75 -6.57
N ILE A 502 -11.30 -19.20 -5.41
CA ILE A 502 -11.23 -20.62 -5.03
C ILE A 502 -12.05 -21.46 -6.01
N GLN A 503 -13.27 -21.03 -6.34
CA GLN A 503 -14.14 -21.74 -7.27
C GLN A 503 -13.47 -21.91 -8.64
N ILE A 504 -12.93 -20.83 -9.21
CA ILE A 504 -12.28 -20.87 -10.53
C ILE A 504 -11.03 -21.75 -10.51
N ARG A 505 -10.15 -21.58 -9.53
CA ARG A 505 -8.94 -22.42 -9.40
C ARG A 505 -9.25 -23.89 -9.15
N SER A 506 -10.37 -24.19 -8.47
CA SER A 506 -10.79 -25.58 -8.24
C SER A 506 -11.32 -26.27 -9.49
N LEU A 507 -11.98 -25.52 -10.37
CA LEU A 507 -12.46 -26.02 -11.65
C LEU A 507 -11.30 -26.21 -12.63
N GLY A 508 -10.30 -25.33 -12.57
CA GLY A 508 -9.14 -25.26 -13.47
C GLY A 508 -7.98 -26.21 -13.15
N TYR A 509 -6.82 -25.86 -13.70
CA TYR A 509 -5.53 -26.54 -13.50
C TYR A 509 -4.58 -25.61 -12.73
N PRO A 510 -4.62 -25.66 -11.38
CA PRO A 510 -3.82 -24.78 -10.54
C PRO A 510 -2.32 -25.14 -10.52
N ILE A 511 -1.94 -26.31 -11.02
CA ILE A 511 -0.56 -26.79 -11.04
C ILE A 511 -0.13 -26.95 -12.49
N ARG A 512 0.99 -26.33 -12.85
CA ARG A 512 1.50 -26.27 -14.22
C ARG A 512 3.01 -26.48 -14.19
N TYR A 513 3.53 -27.23 -15.15
CA TYR A 513 4.96 -27.40 -15.34
C TYR A 513 5.29 -27.25 -16.81
N GLU A 514 6.36 -26.50 -17.10
CA GLU A 514 7.06 -26.61 -18.38
C GLU A 514 7.49 -28.07 -18.56
N PHE A 515 7.45 -28.58 -19.79
CA PHE A 515 7.79 -29.99 -20.02
C PHE A 515 9.17 -30.41 -19.49
N PRO A 516 10.26 -29.63 -19.66
CA PRO A 516 11.57 -30.00 -19.12
C PRO A 516 11.56 -30.14 -17.60
N ASP A 517 10.93 -29.19 -16.90
CA ASP A 517 10.84 -29.20 -15.43
C ASP A 517 10.01 -30.38 -14.92
N PHE A 518 8.89 -30.68 -15.60
CA PHE A 518 8.04 -31.81 -15.26
C PHE A 518 8.79 -33.13 -15.39
N VAL A 519 9.47 -33.32 -16.53
CA VAL A 519 10.24 -34.53 -16.81
C VAL A 519 11.39 -34.65 -15.82
N GLN A 520 12.16 -33.59 -15.59
CA GLN A 520 13.25 -33.60 -14.62
C GLN A 520 12.74 -33.99 -13.22
N ARG A 521 11.55 -33.52 -12.83
CA ARG A 521 10.97 -33.79 -11.52
C ARG A 521 10.35 -35.19 -11.38
N PHE A 522 9.70 -35.71 -12.41
CA PHE A 522 8.83 -36.90 -12.32
C PHE A 522 9.23 -38.08 -13.20
N HIS A 523 10.33 -38.00 -13.97
CA HIS A 523 10.81 -39.12 -14.80
C HIS A 523 11.01 -40.43 -14.04
N MET A 524 11.29 -40.38 -12.74
CA MET A 524 11.47 -41.58 -11.90
C MET A 524 10.23 -42.46 -11.83
N ILE A 525 9.02 -41.90 -12.05
CA ILE A 525 7.77 -42.67 -12.07
C ILE A 525 7.79 -43.73 -13.17
N LEU A 526 8.45 -43.46 -14.31
CA LEU A 526 8.60 -44.44 -15.38
C LEU A 526 9.35 -45.69 -14.90
N LEU A 527 10.35 -45.51 -14.03
CA LEU A 527 11.15 -46.60 -13.47
C LEU A 527 10.35 -47.52 -12.52
N LEU A 528 9.18 -47.11 -12.03
CA LEU A 528 8.29 -47.96 -11.24
C LEU A 528 7.49 -48.94 -12.09
N HIS A 529 7.19 -48.58 -13.34
CA HIS A 529 6.22 -49.28 -14.18
C HIS A 529 6.83 -49.97 -15.40
N SER A 530 8.06 -49.65 -15.78
CA SER A 530 8.72 -50.26 -16.94
C SER A 530 9.95 -51.10 -16.57
N SER A 531 10.01 -52.33 -17.10
CA SER A 531 11.20 -53.20 -17.13
C SER A 531 12.27 -52.75 -18.12
N THR A 532 12.05 -51.66 -18.85
CA THR A 532 13.01 -51.01 -19.75
C THR A 532 13.91 -50.06 -18.97
N THR A 533 15.22 -50.28 -19.07
CA THR A 533 16.27 -49.38 -18.59
C THR A 533 16.24 -48.08 -19.39
N TYR A 534 15.40 -47.12 -19.00
CA TYR A 534 15.50 -45.74 -19.51
C TYR A 534 16.87 -45.19 -19.11
N ARG A 535 17.80 -45.07 -20.07
CA ARG A 535 19.11 -44.46 -19.82
C ARG A 535 18.92 -42.95 -19.72
N PHE A 536 19.42 -42.38 -18.62
CA PHE A 536 19.42 -40.93 -18.36
C PHE A 536 19.97 -40.11 -19.55
N SER A 537 20.86 -40.70 -20.35
CA SER A 537 21.46 -40.09 -21.54
C SER A 537 20.51 -39.84 -22.72
N GLN A 538 19.31 -40.44 -22.76
CA GLN A 538 18.31 -40.20 -23.82
C GLN A 538 17.31 -39.06 -23.51
N LEU A 539 17.23 -38.62 -22.25
CA LEU A 539 16.40 -37.48 -21.81
C LEU A 539 16.84 -36.15 -22.47
N HIS A 540 18.11 -36.02 -22.84
CA HIS A 540 18.67 -34.81 -23.47
C HIS A 540 18.39 -34.68 -24.98
N ARG A 541 17.83 -35.71 -25.65
CA ARG A 541 17.61 -35.72 -27.11
C ARG A 541 16.17 -36.03 -27.54
N SER A 542 15.22 -36.10 -26.60
CA SER A 542 13.86 -36.60 -26.85
C SER A 542 12.81 -35.49 -26.88
N ASN A 543 11.70 -35.75 -27.60
CA ASN A 543 10.51 -34.90 -27.57
C ASN A 543 9.90 -34.93 -26.16
N PHE A 544 10.14 -33.87 -25.37
CA PHE A 544 9.67 -33.79 -23.98
C PHE A 544 8.16 -34.03 -23.83
N GLN A 545 7.36 -33.68 -24.83
CA GLN A 545 5.91 -33.90 -24.83
C GLN A 545 5.56 -35.40 -24.74
N ASN A 546 6.33 -36.27 -25.41
CA ASN A 546 6.10 -37.71 -25.34
C ASN A 546 6.43 -38.28 -23.96
N LEU A 547 7.53 -37.83 -23.36
CA LEU A 547 7.92 -38.24 -22.01
C LEU A 547 6.89 -37.79 -20.96
N VAL A 548 6.36 -36.57 -21.10
CA VAL A 548 5.28 -36.06 -20.26
C VAL A 548 4.05 -36.97 -20.39
N MET A 549 3.64 -37.32 -21.61
CA MET A 549 2.52 -38.25 -21.85
C MET A 549 2.74 -39.61 -21.19
N GLU A 550 3.95 -40.18 -21.31
CA GLU A 550 4.29 -41.46 -20.68
C GLU A 550 4.26 -41.37 -19.16
N ILE A 551 4.83 -40.32 -18.57
CA ILE A 551 4.83 -40.09 -17.12
C ILE A 551 3.39 -39.95 -16.61
N CYS A 552 2.56 -39.14 -17.28
CA CYS A 552 1.17 -38.95 -16.89
C CYS A 552 0.36 -40.25 -16.98
N ARG A 553 0.51 -41.03 -18.05
CA ARG A 553 -0.16 -42.35 -18.18
C ARG A 553 0.29 -43.33 -17.09
N ALA A 554 1.58 -43.34 -16.78
CA ALA A 554 2.14 -44.17 -15.72
C ALA A 554 1.66 -43.74 -14.33
N ALA A 555 1.53 -42.42 -14.09
CA ALA A 555 1.15 -41.87 -12.80
C ALA A 555 -0.36 -41.88 -12.53
N PHE A 556 -1.18 -41.61 -13.53
CA PHE A 556 -2.62 -41.34 -13.39
C PHE A 556 -3.49 -42.38 -14.09
N GLY A 557 -2.90 -43.21 -14.95
CA GLY A 557 -3.62 -44.17 -15.78
C GLY A 557 -4.00 -43.60 -17.15
N PRO A 558 -4.24 -44.47 -18.16
CA PRO A 558 -4.52 -44.04 -19.53
C PRO A 558 -5.93 -43.48 -19.72
N GLU A 559 -6.86 -43.71 -18.78
CA GLU A 559 -8.26 -43.28 -18.86
C GLU A 559 -8.52 -41.94 -18.15
N ASP A 560 -7.54 -41.40 -17.42
CA ASP A 560 -7.71 -40.12 -16.72
C ASP A 560 -7.66 -38.96 -17.72
N LEU A 561 -8.83 -38.36 -17.97
CA LEU A 561 -9.01 -37.20 -18.85
C LEU A 561 -9.06 -35.87 -18.08
N THR A 562 -8.77 -35.89 -16.77
CA THR A 562 -8.94 -34.74 -15.89
C THR A 562 -7.67 -33.90 -15.72
N TYR A 563 -6.56 -34.30 -16.35
CA TYR A 563 -5.38 -33.50 -16.62
C TYR A 563 -5.33 -33.07 -18.10
N ALA A 564 -4.56 -32.02 -18.41
CA ALA A 564 -4.38 -31.56 -19.79
C ALA A 564 -2.89 -31.43 -20.15
N ILE A 565 -2.57 -31.69 -21.42
CA ILE A 565 -1.22 -31.52 -21.97
C ILE A 565 -1.36 -30.47 -23.08
N GLY A 566 -0.68 -29.35 -22.90
CA GLY A 566 -0.66 -28.25 -23.86
C GLY A 566 0.42 -28.44 -24.92
N SER A 567 0.86 -27.31 -25.48
CA SER A 567 1.93 -27.26 -26.48
C SER A 567 3.32 -27.19 -25.83
N THR A 568 3.45 -26.57 -24.65
CA THR A 568 4.73 -26.45 -23.92
C THR A 568 4.66 -26.91 -22.47
N LYS A 569 3.44 -27.02 -21.92
CA LYS A 569 3.21 -27.29 -20.49
C LYS A 569 2.26 -28.46 -20.25
N VAL A 570 2.39 -29.06 -19.07
CA VAL A 570 1.41 -30.00 -18.51
C VAL A 570 0.62 -29.33 -17.40
N PHE A 571 -0.69 -29.59 -17.40
CA PHE A 571 -1.69 -28.93 -16.57
C PHE A 571 -2.38 -29.96 -15.68
N LEU A 572 -2.20 -29.80 -14.38
CA LEU A 572 -2.58 -30.77 -13.37
C LEU A 572 -3.56 -30.17 -12.37
N ARG A 573 -4.54 -30.99 -11.96
CA ARG A 573 -5.28 -30.77 -10.72
C ARG A 573 -4.41 -31.12 -9.50
N VAL A 574 -4.81 -30.61 -8.34
CA VAL A 574 -4.12 -30.83 -7.06
C VAL A 574 -3.94 -32.33 -6.75
N SER A 575 -4.98 -33.14 -7.01
CA SER A 575 -4.94 -34.60 -6.84
C SER A 575 -3.82 -35.28 -7.63
N HIS A 576 -3.63 -34.89 -8.89
CA HIS A 576 -2.60 -35.46 -9.75
C HIS A 576 -1.19 -35.16 -9.23
N CYS A 577 -0.92 -33.92 -8.83
CA CYS A 577 0.40 -33.57 -8.31
C CYS A 577 0.72 -34.34 -7.02
N PHE A 578 -0.26 -34.46 -6.10
CA PHE A 578 -0.09 -35.31 -4.91
C PHE A 578 0.17 -36.77 -5.27
N CYS A 579 -0.55 -37.33 -6.26
CA CYS A 579 -0.33 -38.70 -6.73
C CYS A 579 1.09 -38.88 -7.29
N ALA A 580 1.55 -37.97 -8.16
CA ALA A 580 2.88 -38.02 -8.75
C ALA A 580 3.99 -37.91 -7.69
N ILE A 581 3.83 -37.01 -6.71
CA ILE A 581 4.76 -36.87 -5.58
C ILE A 581 4.79 -38.16 -4.74
N ASP A 582 3.63 -38.74 -4.42
CA ASP A 582 3.55 -39.99 -3.66
C ASP A 582 4.24 -41.15 -4.39
N LEU A 583 4.09 -41.26 -5.71
CA LEU A 583 4.79 -42.26 -6.52
C LEU A 583 6.31 -42.04 -6.50
N CYS A 584 6.80 -40.81 -6.64
CA CYS A 584 8.23 -40.52 -6.50
C CYS A 584 8.76 -40.90 -5.10
N ILE A 585 7.99 -40.61 -4.04
CA ILE A 585 8.31 -41.02 -2.67
C ILE A 585 8.38 -42.56 -2.57
N ARG A 586 7.39 -43.28 -3.11
CA ARG A 586 7.38 -44.76 -3.12
C ARG A 586 8.55 -45.33 -3.89
N TRP A 587 8.97 -44.73 -5.00
CA TRP A 587 10.19 -45.14 -5.70
C TRP A 587 11.43 -44.96 -4.82
N ALA A 588 11.59 -43.78 -4.20
CA ALA A 588 12.71 -43.48 -3.32
C ALA A 588 12.79 -44.43 -2.11
N PHE A 589 11.65 -44.74 -1.48
CA PHE A 589 11.56 -45.65 -0.32
C PHE A 589 11.37 -47.14 -0.68
N GLY A 590 11.07 -47.47 -1.94
CA GLY A 590 11.03 -48.83 -2.49
C GLY A 590 12.38 -49.32 -3.03
N ALA A 591 13.27 -48.38 -3.35
CA ALA A 591 14.68 -48.61 -3.70
C ALA A 591 15.60 -49.25 -2.62
N PRO A 592 15.26 -49.38 -1.31
CA PRO A 592 16.12 -50.06 -0.33
C PRO A 592 16.41 -51.52 -0.67
N ARG A 593 15.64 -52.19 -1.55
CA ARG A 593 16.03 -53.54 -2.00
C ARG A 593 17.26 -53.55 -2.90
N TYR A 594 17.54 -52.45 -3.62
CA TYR A 594 18.74 -52.28 -4.43
C TYR A 594 19.86 -51.60 -3.65
N PHE A 595 19.56 -50.58 -2.83
CA PHE A 595 20.56 -49.94 -1.97
C PHE A 595 21.05 -50.88 -0.85
N ALA A 596 20.18 -51.68 -0.23
CA ALA A 596 20.62 -52.69 0.74
C ALA A 596 21.39 -53.85 0.10
N ARG A 597 21.15 -54.17 -1.19
CA ARG A 597 21.98 -55.13 -1.95
C ARG A 597 23.36 -54.53 -2.28
N PHE A 598 23.40 -53.25 -2.69
CA PHE A 598 24.63 -52.53 -2.98
C PHE A 598 25.48 -52.29 -1.71
N CYS A 599 24.85 -51.86 -0.61
CA CYS A 599 25.49 -51.73 0.70
C CYS A 599 25.89 -53.08 1.31
N LYS A 600 25.13 -54.18 1.08
CA LYS A 600 25.57 -55.53 1.48
C LYS A 600 26.77 -56.05 0.71
N CYS A 601 26.94 -55.65 -0.55
CA CYS A 601 28.06 -56.10 -1.38
C CYS A 601 29.32 -55.21 -1.25
N VAL A 602 29.19 -53.94 -0.86
CA VAL A 602 30.31 -52.98 -0.84
C VAL A 602 30.66 -52.48 0.57
N LEU A 603 29.70 -52.42 1.51
CA LEU A 603 29.87 -51.76 2.82
C LEU A 603 29.78 -52.69 4.04
N TRP A 604 29.61 -54.01 3.84
CA TRP A 604 29.49 -54.96 4.95
C TRP A 604 30.71 -55.08 5.88
N PRO A 605 31.95 -54.67 5.52
CA PRO A 605 33.03 -54.65 6.51
C PRO A 605 32.99 -53.47 7.50
N HIS A 606 32.18 -52.41 7.28
CA HIS A 606 32.45 -51.11 7.94
C HIS A 606 31.32 -50.41 8.71
N PHE A 607 30.09 -50.95 8.79
CA PHE A 607 29.05 -50.31 9.62
C PHE A 607 28.24 -51.33 10.43
N LEU A 608 28.69 -51.60 11.66
CA LEU A 608 27.79 -51.99 12.76
C LEU A 608 27.13 -50.70 13.30
N HIS A 609 25.82 -50.77 13.57
CA HIS A 609 24.95 -49.74 14.15
C HIS A 609 24.27 -48.74 13.20
N ILE A 610 23.21 -49.19 12.52
CA ILE A 610 22.01 -48.36 12.32
C ILE A 610 20.78 -49.22 12.65
N SER A 611 20.08 -48.88 13.72
CA SER A 611 18.81 -49.48 14.11
C SER A 611 17.66 -48.82 13.36
N ILE A 612 16.96 -49.58 12.52
CA ILE A 612 15.72 -49.16 11.85
C ILE A 612 14.55 -49.49 12.79
N VAL A 613 13.85 -48.47 13.30
CA VAL A 613 12.60 -48.64 14.05
C VAL A 613 11.43 -48.47 13.09
N THR A 614 10.67 -49.54 12.87
CA THR A 614 9.42 -49.55 12.11
C THR A 614 8.22 -49.41 13.05
N TRP A 615 7.40 -48.37 12.86
CA TRP A 615 6.08 -48.28 13.47
C TRP A 615 5.00 -48.56 12.42
N ARG A 616 4.12 -49.53 12.69
CA ARG A 616 2.85 -49.74 11.98
C ARG A 616 1.77 -48.95 12.71
N LEU A 617 0.98 -48.17 11.98
CA LEU A 617 -0.28 -47.62 12.49
C LEU A 617 -1.42 -48.05 11.56
N SER A 618 -2.41 -48.69 12.18
CA SER A 618 -3.78 -48.85 11.70
C SER A 618 -4.50 -47.50 11.82
N ASP A 619 -5.34 -47.21 10.84
CA ASP A 619 -6.23 -46.04 10.71
C ASP A 619 -5.59 -44.80 10.07
N GLY A 620 -6.04 -44.56 8.84
CA GLY A 620 -5.43 -43.66 7.88
C GLY A 620 -5.50 -42.19 8.26
N PHE A 621 -4.34 -41.61 8.51
CA PHE A 621 -4.02 -40.20 8.24
C PHE A 621 -2.52 -40.09 7.93
N LEU A 622 -2.18 -39.62 6.74
CA LEU A 622 -0.80 -39.45 6.28
C LEU A 622 -0.20 -38.18 6.94
N LYS A 623 0.84 -38.32 7.77
CA LYS A 623 1.71 -37.20 8.18
C LYS A 623 3.01 -37.27 7.39
N LEU A 624 3.33 -36.16 6.72
CA LEU A 624 4.57 -35.93 5.97
C LEU A 624 5.76 -35.90 6.95
N ILE A 625 6.82 -36.65 6.67
CA ILE A 625 8.14 -36.50 7.31
C ILE A 625 8.91 -35.43 6.52
N LEU A 626 9.19 -34.28 7.14
CA LEU A 626 10.24 -33.36 6.71
C LEU A 626 11.54 -33.84 7.35
N MET A 627 12.40 -34.54 6.60
CA MET A 627 13.81 -34.66 6.97
C MET A 627 14.51 -33.40 6.52
N HIS A 628 14.96 -32.59 7.48
CA HIS A 628 16.00 -31.59 7.24
C HIS A 628 17.29 -32.32 6.88
N PHE A 629 17.86 -31.98 5.73
CA PHE A 629 19.30 -32.11 5.47
C PHE A 629 19.93 -30.73 5.65
#